data_AF-A0A9D0HHK1-F1
#
_entry.id   AF-A0A9D0HHK1-F1
#
_cell.length_a   1.000
_cell.length_b   1.000
_cell.length_c   1.000
_cell.angle_alpha   90.00
_cell.angle_beta   90.00
_cell.angle_gamma   90.00
#
_symmetry.space_group_name_H-M   'P 1'
#
loop_
_entity.id
_entity.type
_entity.pdbx_description
1 polymer ?
#
loop_
_entity_poly.entity_id
_entity_poly.type
_entity_poly.pdbx_seq_one_letter_code
_entity_poly.pdbx_strand_id
1 'polypeptide(L)' 'MAKDSQPRLRAPRLEKPPHIVLLHPEIPQNTGNIARLAGALGCPLQLVGKLGFRIDEKAVRRAGVDY' A
#
# COMPACT_ATOMS: atom_id res chain seq x y z
N MET A 1 14.84 -34.75 10.00
CA MET A 1 14.63 -33.30 10.21
C MET A 1 14.85 -32.58 8.89
N ALA A 2 13.84 -32.56 8.02
CA ALA A 2 13.99 -31.95 6.69
C ALA A 2 13.82 -30.43 6.82
N LYS A 3 14.89 -29.69 6.52
CA LYS A 3 14.84 -28.24 6.28
C LYS A 3 13.92 -28.01 5.07
N ASP A 4 12.79 -27.37 5.32
CA ASP A 4 11.86 -26.92 4.30
C ASP A 4 12.52 -25.79 3.50
N SER A 5 13.26 -26.17 2.45
CA SER A 5 14.07 -25.29 1.60
C SER A 5 13.33 -24.84 0.35
N GLN A 6 12.01 -24.62 0.44
CA GLN A 6 11.28 -23.98 -0.65
C GLN A 6 11.44 -22.46 -0.57
N PRO A 7 11.66 -21.75 -1.70
CA PRO A 7 11.60 -20.31 -1.72
C PRO A 7 10.16 -19.90 -1.44
N ARG A 8 9.85 -19.61 -0.17
CA ARG A 8 8.56 -19.03 0.19
C ARG A 8 8.55 -17.61 -0.38
N LEU A 9 7.84 -17.42 -1.49
CA LEU A 9 7.46 -16.07 -1.97
C LEU A 9 6.59 -15.32 -0.94
N ARG A 10 6.18 -16.00 0.14
CA ARG A 10 5.43 -15.43 1.25
C ARG A 10 6.39 -15.10 2.39
N ALA A 11 6.57 -13.81 2.64
CA ALA A 11 7.13 -13.34 3.89
C ALA A 11 6.24 -13.79 5.07
N PRO A 12 6.82 -14.05 6.25
CA PRO A 12 6.04 -14.27 7.45
C PRO A 12 5.11 -13.07 7.70
N ARG A 13 3.92 -13.33 8.23
CA ARG A 13 3.01 -12.26 8.64
C ARG A 13 3.69 -11.44 9.74
N LEU A 14 3.83 -10.13 9.52
CA LEU A 14 4.34 -9.22 10.53
C LEU A 14 3.27 -8.99 11.59
N GLU A 15 3.64 -9.07 12.87
CA GLU A 15 2.72 -8.77 14.00
C GLU A 15 2.30 -7.29 14.01
N LYS A 16 3.21 -6.40 13.57
CA LYS A 16 2.94 -4.99 13.36
C LYS A 16 3.17 -4.66 11.89
N PRO A 17 2.13 -4.27 11.15
CA PRO A 17 2.30 -3.90 9.75
C PRO A 17 3.10 -2.58 9.67
N PRO A 18 3.98 -2.43 8.67
CA PRO A 18 4.73 -1.21 8.46
C PRO A 18 3.80 -0.04 8.11
N HIS A 19 4.22 1.17 8.46
CA HIS A 19 3.55 2.40 8.02
C HIS A 19 4.20 2.87 6.71
N ILE A 20 3.40 3.01 5.66
CA ILE A 20 3.85 3.52 4.35
C ILE A 20 3.61 5.03 4.31
N VAL A 21 4.65 5.80 3.99
CA VAL A 21 4.57 7.26 3.86
C VAL A 21 5.01 7.67 2.46
N LEU A 22 4.15 8.37 1.73
CA LEU A 22 4.49 8.97 0.44
C LEU A 22 4.66 10.47 0.61
N LEU A 23 5.88 10.96 0.41
CA LEU A 23 6.24 12.37 0.46
C LEU A 23 6.08 12.98 -0.94
N HIS A 24 5.29 14.06 -1.05
CA HIS A 24 5.03 14.78 -2.30
C HIS A 24 4.69 13.86 -3.49
N PRO A 25 3.68 12.98 -3.38
CA PRO A 25 3.36 12.07 -4.47
C PRO A 25 2.79 12.84 -5.67
N GLU A 26 3.38 12.62 -6.84
CA GLU A 26 3.02 13.36 -8.07
C GLU A 26 2.17 12.53 -9.04
N ILE A 27 2.32 11.20 -9.02
CA ILE A 27 1.69 10.30 -10.00
C ILE A 27 0.51 9.56 -9.33
N PRO A 28 -0.74 9.86 -9.71
CA PRO A 28 -1.92 9.28 -9.06
C PRO A 28 -1.98 7.75 -9.17
N GLN A 29 -1.58 7.17 -10.30
CA GLN A 29 -1.59 5.72 -10.52
C GLN A 29 -0.65 4.99 -9.54
N ASN A 30 0.53 5.55 -9.26
CA ASN A 30 1.47 4.97 -8.30
C ASN A 30 0.87 5.00 -6.89
N THR A 31 0.26 6.13 -6.50
CA THR A 31 -0.39 6.25 -5.20
C THR A 31 -1.55 5.28 -5.06
N GLY A 32 -2.38 5.12 -6.09
CA GLY A 32 -3.49 4.16 -6.09
C GLY A 32 -3.03 2.71 -5.97
N ASN A 33 -1.98 2.32 -6.69
CA ASN A 33 -1.41 0.97 -6.59
C ASN A 33 -0.83 0.69 -5.19
N ILE A 34 -0.16 1.68 -4.59
CA ILE A 34 0.37 1.58 -3.23
C ILE A 34 -0.76 1.54 -2.20
N ALA A 35 -1.83 2.32 -2.39
CA ALA A 35 -3.01 2.29 -1.53
C ALA A 35 -3.69 0.92 -1.53
N ARG A 36 -3.77 0.26 -2.69
CA ARG A 36 -4.27 -1.12 -2.79
C ARG A 36 -3.38 -2.10 -2.04
N LEU A 37 -2.05 -1.98 -2.19
CA LEU A 37 -1.10 -2.81 -1.45
C LEU A 37 -1.23 -2.60 0.07
N ALA A 38 -1.30 -1.34 0.49
CA ALA A 38 -1.49 -0.96 1.88
C ALA A 38 -2.76 -1.57 2.48
N GLY A 39 -3.90 -1.45 1.76
CA GLY A 39 -5.16 -2.08 2.14
C GLY A 39 -5.06 -3.62 2.22
N ALA A 40 -4.44 -4.26 1.23
CA ALA A 40 -4.25 -5.71 1.20
C ALA A 40 -3.35 -6.24 2.34
N LEU A 41 -2.39 -5.43 2.79
CA LEU A 41 -1.46 -5.78 3.87
C LEU A 41 -1.92 -5.29 5.26
N GLY A 42 -2.98 -4.49 5.33
CA GLY A 42 -3.38 -3.80 6.58
C GLY A 42 -2.36 -2.78 7.06
N CYS A 43 -1.54 -2.26 6.15
CA CYS A 43 -0.54 -1.23 6.43
C CYS A 43 -1.19 0.16 6.39
N PRO A 44 -1.00 1.01 7.42
CA PRO A 44 -1.38 2.42 7.32
C PRO A 44 -0.62 3.12 6.18
N LEU A 45 -1.33 3.95 5.41
CA LEU A 45 -0.76 4.79 4.35
C LEU A 45 -1.00 6.27 4.68
N GLN A 46 0.07 7.05 4.74
CA GLN A 46 0.02 8.51 4.87
C GLN A 46 0.61 9.18 3.63
N LEU A 47 -0.07 10.23 3.16
CA LEU A 47 0.39 11.10 2.09
C LEU A 47 0.78 12.44 2.71
N VAL A 48 2.02 12.86 2.52
CA VAL A 48 2.58 14.05 3.19
C VAL A 48 3.01 15.09 2.16
N GLY A 49 2.65 16.34 2.43
CA GLY A 49 2.98 17.49 1.59
C GLY A 49 2.01 17.71 0.43
N LYS A 50 2.39 18.57 -0.52
CA LYS A 50 1.58 18.90 -1.69
C LYS A 50 1.46 17.70 -2.62
N LEU A 51 0.24 17.25 -2.88
CA LEU A 51 -0.06 16.20 -3.85
C LEU A 51 -0.03 16.80 -5.26
N GLY A 52 0.64 16.13 -6.20
CA GLY A 52 0.64 16.51 -7.62
C GLY A 52 -0.66 16.19 -8.36
N PHE A 53 -1.64 15.60 -7.67
CA PHE A 53 -2.94 15.21 -8.20
C PHE A 53 -4.06 15.45 -7.18
N ARG A 54 -5.30 15.40 -7.66
CA ARG A 54 -6.49 15.48 -6.79
C ARG A 54 -6.90 14.08 -6.35
N ILE A 55 -7.22 13.95 -5.07
CA ILE A 55 -7.90 12.76 -4.53
C ILE A 55 -9.39 13.04 -4.60
N ASP A 56 -10.10 12.30 -5.46
CA ASP A 56 -11.55 12.31 -5.54
C ASP A 56 -12.11 10.93 -5.19
N GLU A 57 -13.40 10.87 -4.84
CA GLU A 57 -14.09 9.64 -4.44
C GLU A 57 -14.00 8.56 -5.54
N LYS A 58 -13.98 8.98 -6.81
CA LYS A 58 -13.84 8.09 -7.96
C LYS A 58 -12.45 7.45 -8.03
N ALA A 59 -11.39 8.19 -7.71
CA ALA A 59 -10.01 7.72 -7.66
C ALA A 59 -9.80 6.76 -6.49
N VAL A 60 -10.39 7.06 -5.34
CA VAL A 60 -10.37 6.20 -4.14
C VAL A 60 -11.07 4.86 -4.44
N ARG A 61 -12.28 4.89 -4.99
CA ARG A 61 -13.03 3.69 -5.39
C ARG A 61 -12.30 2.85 -6.45
N ARG A 62 -11.64 3.51 -7.42
CA ARG A 62 -10.81 2.82 -8.43
C ARG A 62 -9.59 2.12 -7.83
N ALA A 63 -9.04 2.62 -6.72
CA ALA A 63 -7.96 1.96 -6.01
C ALA A 63 -8.43 0.70 -5.26
N GLY A 64 -9.74 0.44 -5.19
CA GLY A 64 -10.30 -0.62 -4.34
C GLY A 64 -10.14 -0.30 -2.86
N VAL A 65 -10.05 0.99 -2.54
CA VAL A 65 -10.08 1.51 -1.18
C VAL A 65 -11.52 1.93 -0.94
N ASP A 66 -12.38 0.98 -0.59
CA ASP A 66 -13.76 1.28 -0.25
C ASP A 66 -13.79 1.75 1.21
N TYR A 67 -13.73 3.06 1.42
CA TYR A 67 -13.98 3.71 2.71
C TYR A 67 -14.88 4.92 2.53
#